data_AF-X5RLK8-F1
#
_entry.id   AF-X5RLK8-F1
#
_cell.length_a   1.000
_cell.length_b   1.000
_cell.length_c   1.000
_cell.angle_alpha   90.00
_cell.angle_beta   90.00
_cell.angle_gamma   90.00
#
_symmetry.space_group_name_H-M   'P 1'
#
loop_
_entity.id
_entity.type
_entity.pdbx_description
1 polymer ?
#
loop_
_entity_poly.entity_id
_entity_poly.type
_entity_poly.pdbx_seq_one_letter_code
_entity_poly.pdbx_strand_id
1 'polypeptide(L)'
;MLTPVRAQAEPVKVWATGAYSFSDELGGFHITGASGTGTKEDPLVISEELNSSTPVTLTIRTTKPIQPFSTNGEFANGILYMRIEVLNNSGQAWVEFQFELQEILNQPSVFGDGLSFDQRNKTPDNILSSAYADFDRDFEPYDRLLFKSGQIDPLKRGRFEFLITDYTPRWTFYLVQDPRIPTG
;
A
#
# COMPACT_ATOMS: atom_id res chain seq x y z
N MET A 1 48.36 -8.16 4.70
CA MET A 1 47.08 -8.63 5.24
C MET A 1 46.01 -7.65 4.78
N LEU A 2 45.00 -8.12 4.05
CA LEU A 2 43.87 -7.30 3.59
C LEU A 2 42.76 -7.40 4.64
N THR A 3 42.40 -6.29 5.26
CA THR A 3 41.27 -6.19 6.19
C THR A 3 39.97 -6.30 5.39
N PRO A 4 39.02 -7.18 5.76
CA PRO A 4 37.74 -7.23 5.07
C PRO A 4 36.96 -5.96 5.41
N VAL A 5 36.56 -5.21 4.39
CA VAL A 5 35.54 -4.16 4.52
C VAL A 5 34.23 -4.89 4.80
N ARG A 6 33.76 -4.79 6.04
CA ARG A 6 32.42 -5.24 6.40
C ARG A 6 31.47 -4.21 5.80
N ALA A 7 30.78 -4.57 4.71
CA ALA A 7 29.66 -3.78 4.23
C ALA A 7 28.60 -3.77 5.34
N GLN A 8 28.52 -2.66 6.07
CA GLN A 8 27.44 -2.43 7.00
C GLN A 8 26.25 -2.06 6.13
N ALA A 9 25.26 -2.96 6.03
CA ALA A 9 24.00 -2.62 5.40
C ALA A 9 23.47 -1.36 6.09
N GLU A 10 23.17 -0.32 5.31
CA GLU A 10 22.52 0.88 5.82
C GLU A 10 21.26 0.43 6.57
N PRO A 11 20.97 0.99 7.76
CA PRO A 11 19.75 0.66 8.47
C PRO A 11 18.55 0.93 7.56
N VAL A 12 17.71 -0.10 7.38
CA VAL A 12 16.46 0.01 6.61
C VAL A 12 15.68 1.20 7.12
N LYS A 13 15.36 2.14 6.22
CA LYS A 13 14.60 3.33 6.58
C LYS A 13 13.16 2.92 6.87
N VAL A 14 12.71 3.22 8.09
CA VAL A 14 11.32 3.00 8.52
C VAL A 14 10.63 4.34 8.67
N TRP A 15 9.46 4.47 8.05
CA TRP A 15 8.63 5.67 8.09
C TRP A 15 7.48 5.45 9.07
N ALA A 16 7.50 6.10 10.23
CA ALA A 16 6.46 5.96 11.25
C ALA A 16 5.44 7.10 11.16
N THR A 17 4.14 6.76 11.16
CA THR A 17 3.05 7.74 11.23
C THR A 17 1.76 7.09 11.76
N GLY A 18 0.92 7.86 12.47
CA GLY A 18 -0.28 7.33 13.12
C GLY A 18 0.03 6.21 14.13
N ALA A 19 -0.62 5.06 13.94
CA ALA A 19 -0.38 3.83 14.69
C ALA A 19 0.49 2.80 13.94
N TYR A 20 1.10 3.19 12.82
CA TYR A 20 1.75 2.26 11.88
C TYR A 20 3.17 2.72 11.51
N SER A 21 3.90 1.80 10.89
CA SER A 21 5.14 2.11 10.19
C SER A 21 5.19 1.42 8.84
N PHE A 22 5.94 2.03 7.93
CA PHE A 22 5.98 1.70 6.52
C PHE A 22 7.44 1.53 6.07
N SER A 23 7.69 0.54 5.23
CA SER A 23 9.03 0.31 4.68
C SER A 23 9.01 -0.26 3.28
N ASP A 24 9.94 0.22 2.46
CA ASP A 24 10.37 -0.28 1.17
C ASP A 24 11.50 -1.33 1.27
N GLU A 25 11.61 -2.02 2.41
CA GLU A 25 12.69 -2.96 2.73
C GLU A 25 12.86 -4.13 1.74
N LEU A 26 11.81 -4.46 0.98
CA LEU A 26 11.82 -5.50 -0.03
C LEU A 26 12.34 -5.00 -1.40
N GLY A 27 12.57 -3.69 -1.53
CA GLY A 27 13.15 -3.05 -2.71
C GLY A 27 12.17 -2.81 -3.86
N GLY A 28 12.71 -2.30 -4.97
CA GLY A 28 11.97 -2.02 -6.23
C GLY A 28 11.33 -0.63 -6.30
N PHE A 29 11.14 0.05 -5.17
CA PHE A 29 10.60 1.40 -5.08
C PHE A 29 11.25 2.16 -3.91
N HIS A 30 10.95 3.46 -3.80
CA HIS A 30 11.41 4.30 -2.71
C HIS A 30 10.26 5.04 -2.03
N ILE A 31 10.15 4.92 -0.72
CA ILE A 31 9.29 5.81 0.06
C ILE A 31 10.03 7.14 0.24
N THR A 32 9.35 8.23 -0.08
CA THR A 32 9.85 9.61 0.01
C THR A 32 9.17 10.44 1.09
N GLY A 33 8.04 9.96 1.62
CA GLY A 33 7.32 10.59 2.73
C GLY A 33 6.25 9.68 3.33
N ALA A 34 5.93 9.89 4.60
CA ALA A 34 4.75 9.31 5.25
C ALA A 34 4.16 10.32 6.24
N SER A 35 2.83 10.42 6.29
CA SER A 35 2.11 11.31 7.21
C SER A 35 0.70 10.80 7.54
N GLY A 36 0.00 11.51 8.41
CA GLY A 36 -1.41 11.26 8.76
C GLY A 36 -1.61 10.23 9.86
N THR A 37 -2.81 10.19 10.42
CA THR A 37 -3.18 9.36 11.57
C THR A 37 -3.95 8.09 11.19
N GLY A 38 -4.54 8.04 10.00
CA GLY A 38 -5.28 6.88 9.47
C GLY A 38 -6.78 6.95 9.65
N THR A 39 -7.32 8.11 9.99
CA THR A 39 -8.76 8.38 10.04
C THR A 39 -9.29 8.78 8.67
N LYS A 40 -10.63 8.86 8.49
CA LYS A 40 -11.23 9.26 7.21
C LYS A 40 -10.84 10.69 6.84
N GLU A 41 -10.77 11.58 7.83
CA GLU A 41 -10.44 13.00 7.66
C GLU A 41 -8.93 13.25 7.56
N ASP A 42 -8.11 12.35 8.09
CA ASP A 42 -6.65 12.41 8.08
C ASP A 42 -6.03 11.04 7.75
N PRO A 43 -6.12 10.61 6.47
CA PRO A 43 -5.66 9.29 6.05
C PRO A 43 -4.14 9.15 6.19
N LEU A 44 -3.66 7.91 6.31
CA LEU A 44 -2.24 7.60 6.19
C LEU A 44 -1.80 7.86 4.75
N VAL A 45 -0.98 8.88 4.54
CA VAL A 45 -0.46 9.25 3.22
C VAL A 45 0.95 8.71 3.07
N ILE A 46 1.19 7.89 2.05
CA ILE A 46 2.52 7.40 1.67
C ILE A 46 2.88 8.03 0.33
N SER A 47 3.96 8.80 0.31
CA SER A 47 4.53 9.36 -0.91
C SER A 47 5.70 8.48 -1.35
N GLU A 48 5.69 8.04 -2.59
CA GLU A 48 6.65 7.05 -3.09
C GLU A 48 6.97 7.22 -4.59
N GLU A 49 8.00 6.50 -5.04
CA GLU A 49 8.50 6.52 -6.41
C GLU A 49 8.84 5.10 -6.87
N LEU A 50 8.25 4.67 -7.99
CA LEU A 50 8.55 3.38 -8.61
C LEU A 50 9.43 3.60 -9.83
N ASN A 51 10.62 2.99 -9.82
CA ASN A 51 11.64 3.11 -10.88
C ASN A 51 11.51 2.06 -11.99
N SER A 52 10.53 1.16 -11.88
CA SER A 52 10.23 0.13 -12.88
C SER A 52 8.74 -0.20 -12.84
N SER A 53 8.26 -0.90 -13.86
CA SER A 53 6.87 -1.38 -13.91
C SER A 53 6.74 -2.82 -13.38
N THR A 54 7.69 -3.30 -12.58
CA THR A 54 7.58 -4.60 -11.91
C THR A 54 6.80 -4.45 -10.61
N PRO A 55 6.05 -5.48 -10.16
CA PRO A 55 5.40 -5.45 -8.86
C PRO A 55 6.39 -5.16 -7.72
N VAL A 56 5.98 -4.34 -6.76
CA VAL A 56 6.72 -4.01 -5.55
C VAL A 56 5.87 -4.27 -4.32
N THR A 57 6.49 -4.36 -3.14
CA THR A 57 5.78 -4.70 -1.91
C THR A 57 6.12 -3.74 -0.78
N LEU A 58 5.11 -2.98 -0.36
CA LEU A 58 5.16 -2.13 0.83
C LEU A 58 4.94 -2.98 2.08
N THR A 59 5.86 -2.90 3.03
CA THR A 59 5.72 -3.55 4.33
C THR A 59 5.04 -2.61 5.32
N ILE A 60 3.94 -3.04 5.92
CA ILE A 60 3.14 -2.26 6.87
C ILE A 60 3.18 -2.96 8.22
N ARG A 61 3.48 -2.21 9.29
CA ARG A 61 3.55 -2.74 10.65
C ARG A 61 2.73 -1.91 11.62
N THR A 62 1.94 -2.59 12.44
CA THR A 62 1.31 -1.98 13.61
C THR A 62 2.39 -1.69 14.65
N THR A 63 2.45 -0.45 15.15
CA THR A 63 3.48 -0.02 16.11
C THR A 63 2.93 0.31 17.50
N LYS A 64 1.60 0.36 17.62
CA LYS A 64 0.90 0.72 18.86
C LYS A 64 -0.10 -0.36 19.26
N PRO A 65 -0.49 -0.43 20.55
CA PRO A 65 -1.49 -1.37 21.01
C PRO A 65 -2.82 -1.24 20.25
N ILE A 66 -3.52 -2.37 20.11
CA ILE A 66 -4.82 -2.42 19.46
C ILE A 66 -5.90 -1.94 20.44
N GLN A 67 -6.68 -0.94 20.05
CA GLN A 67 -7.88 -0.46 20.74
C GLN A 67 -9.06 -0.40 19.76
N PRO A 68 -9.90 -1.46 19.69
CA PRO A 68 -10.92 -1.62 18.64
C PRO A 68 -11.97 -0.52 18.52
N PHE A 69 -12.18 0.27 19.59
CA PHE A 69 -13.18 1.35 19.63
C PHE A 69 -12.58 2.75 19.56
N SER A 70 -11.25 2.87 19.43
CA SER A 70 -10.63 4.17 19.23
C SER A 70 -10.91 4.70 17.83
N THR A 71 -11.16 6.00 17.70
CA THR A 71 -11.39 6.68 16.41
C THR A 71 -10.40 7.82 16.15
N ASN A 72 -9.47 8.08 17.07
CA ASN A 72 -8.58 9.24 17.01
C ASN A 72 -7.26 9.00 16.24
N GLY A 73 -7.06 7.79 15.69
CA GLY A 73 -5.84 7.42 14.96
C GLY A 73 -4.58 7.26 15.83
N GLU A 74 -4.69 7.45 17.15
CA GLU A 74 -3.56 7.26 18.07
C GLU A 74 -3.27 5.79 18.38
N PHE A 75 -4.23 4.90 18.12
CA PHE A 75 -4.16 3.46 18.37
C PHE A 75 -4.58 2.69 17.12
N ALA A 76 -4.05 1.48 16.95
CA ALA A 76 -4.53 0.60 15.90
C ALA A 76 -5.94 0.10 16.28
N ASN A 77 -6.92 0.27 15.41
CA ASN A 77 -8.30 -0.17 15.64
C ASN A 77 -8.79 -1.16 14.56
N GLY A 78 -7.89 -1.57 13.66
CA GLY A 78 -8.20 -2.43 12.52
C GLY A 78 -8.82 -1.71 11.33
N ILE A 79 -8.89 -0.37 11.33
CA ILE A 79 -9.39 0.46 10.23
C ILE A 79 -8.27 1.43 9.84
N LEU A 80 -7.87 1.40 8.57
CA LEU A 80 -6.79 2.22 8.03
C LEU A 80 -7.26 2.90 6.74
N TYR A 81 -7.59 4.19 6.82
CA TYR A 81 -7.76 4.99 5.61
C TYR A 81 -6.38 5.33 5.06
N MET A 82 -6.13 4.96 3.81
CA MET A 82 -4.83 5.07 3.16
C MET A 82 -4.93 5.94 1.91
N ARG A 83 -3.87 6.70 1.65
CA ARG A 83 -3.61 7.36 0.37
C ARG A 83 -2.20 7.02 -0.09
N ILE A 84 -2.07 6.48 -1.30
CA ILE A 84 -0.78 6.32 -1.98
C ILE A 84 -0.61 7.45 -2.99
N GLU A 85 0.46 8.22 -2.85
CA GLU A 85 0.90 9.22 -3.81
C GLU A 85 2.18 8.73 -4.51
N VAL A 86 2.02 8.18 -5.70
CA VAL A 86 3.11 7.51 -6.42
C VAL A 86 3.60 8.36 -7.59
N LEU A 87 4.91 8.51 -7.72
CA LEU A 87 5.57 8.99 -8.95
C LEU A 87 5.87 7.81 -9.86
N ASN A 88 5.39 7.86 -11.11
CA ASN A 88 5.81 6.95 -12.15
C ASN A 88 7.19 7.37 -12.67
N ASN A 89 8.25 6.72 -12.18
CA ASN A 89 9.61 6.88 -12.70
C ASN A 89 10.06 5.65 -13.48
N SER A 90 9.14 4.82 -13.98
CA SER A 90 9.48 3.56 -14.66
C SER A 90 9.87 3.74 -16.13
N GLY A 91 9.62 4.91 -16.71
CA GLY A 91 9.81 5.18 -18.13
C GLY A 91 8.71 4.60 -19.04
N GLN A 92 7.67 3.97 -18.48
CA GLN A 92 6.53 3.42 -19.22
C GLN A 92 5.22 3.93 -18.63
N ALA A 93 4.22 4.21 -19.48
CA ALA A 93 2.89 4.55 -19.00
C ALA A 93 2.25 3.34 -18.31
N TRP A 94 1.54 3.58 -17.20
CA TRP A 94 0.76 2.56 -16.51
C TRP A 94 -0.70 2.69 -16.88
N VAL A 95 -1.28 1.70 -17.55
CA VAL A 95 -2.68 1.70 -18.04
C VAL A 95 -3.66 1.04 -17.07
N GLU A 96 -3.14 0.28 -16.12
CA GLU A 96 -3.88 -0.21 -14.96
C GLU A 96 -2.94 -0.21 -13.76
N PHE A 97 -3.50 -0.22 -12.55
CA PHE A 97 -2.73 -0.33 -11.32
C PHE A 97 -3.46 -1.24 -10.34
N GLN A 98 -2.82 -2.33 -9.93
CA GLN A 98 -3.41 -3.27 -8.99
C GLN A 98 -2.74 -3.17 -7.63
N PHE A 99 -3.56 -3.22 -6.58
CA PHE A 99 -3.13 -3.51 -5.23
C PHE A 99 -3.55 -4.91 -4.81
N GLU A 100 -2.72 -5.60 -4.02
CA GLU A 100 -3.05 -6.86 -3.36
C GLU A 100 -2.61 -6.80 -1.89
N LEU A 101 -3.49 -7.23 -0.99
CA LEU A 101 -3.14 -7.41 0.41
C LEU A 101 -2.58 -8.81 0.66
N GLN A 102 -1.61 -8.90 1.56
CA GLN A 102 -1.02 -10.16 1.99
C GLN A 102 -0.80 -10.14 3.51
N GLU A 103 -1.47 -11.04 4.24
CA GLU A 103 -1.16 -11.31 5.65
C GLU A 103 0.24 -11.93 5.78
N ILE A 104 0.59 -12.83 4.85
CA ILE A 104 1.86 -13.55 4.80
C ILE A 104 2.56 -13.18 3.49
N LEU A 105 3.83 -12.78 3.56
CA LEU A 105 4.60 -12.34 2.39
C LEU A 105 4.57 -13.39 1.26
N ASN A 106 4.25 -12.95 0.05
CA ASN A 106 4.09 -13.75 -1.16
C ASN A 106 2.94 -14.77 -1.13
N GLN A 107 2.01 -14.62 -0.17
CA GLN A 107 0.77 -15.37 -0.12
C GLN A 107 -0.40 -14.39 -0.19
N PRO A 108 -1.20 -14.43 -1.27
CA PRO A 108 -2.40 -13.60 -1.37
C PRO A 108 -3.31 -13.80 -0.16
N SER A 109 -3.79 -12.69 0.42
CA SER A 109 -4.84 -12.73 1.43
C SER A 109 -6.14 -13.26 0.86
N VAL A 110 -6.93 -13.89 1.72
CA VAL A 110 -8.23 -14.47 1.38
C VAL A 110 -9.31 -13.90 2.29
N PHE A 111 -10.54 -13.80 1.78
CA PHE A 111 -11.71 -13.24 2.49
C PHE A 111 -11.87 -13.59 3.99
N GLY A 112 -11.40 -14.76 4.42
CA GLY A 112 -11.54 -15.26 5.80
C GLY A 112 -10.40 -14.90 6.75
N ASP A 113 -9.30 -14.28 6.29
CA ASP A 113 -8.12 -14.00 7.12
C ASP A 113 -8.25 -12.72 7.97
N GLY A 114 -9.21 -11.85 7.63
CA GLY A 114 -9.48 -10.61 8.34
C GLY A 114 -8.78 -9.37 7.77
N LEU A 115 -8.05 -9.49 6.65
CA LEU A 115 -7.40 -8.40 5.93
C LEU A 115 -8.13 -8.11 4.62
N SER A 116 -8.63 -6.88 4.40
CA SER A 116 -9.41 -6.59 3.18
C SER A 116 -9.50 -5.12 2.79
N PHE A 117 -9.82 -4.85 1.52
CA PHE A 117 -10.15 -3.50 1.01
C PHE A 117 -11.64 -3.15 1.19
N ASP A 118 -12.12 -3.09 2.44
CA ASP A 118 -13.51 -2.75 2.78
C ASP A 118 -14.57 -3.62 2.06
N GLN A 119 -14.32 -4.93 1.97
CA GLN A 119 -15.09 -5.86 1.13
C GLN A 119 -16.59 -5.93 1.44
N ARG A 120 -17.02 -5.59 2.66
CA ARG A 120 -18.44 -5.62 3.04
C ARG A 120 -19.23 -4.44 2.48
N ASN A 121 -18.56 -3.36 2.08
CA ASN A 121 -19.21 -2.17 1.57
C ASN A 121 -19.50 -2.31 0.07
N LYS A 122 -20.77 -2.48 -0.31
CA LYS A 122 -21.15 -2.69 -1.73
C LYS A 122 -21.04 -1.44 -2.60
N THR A 123 -20.92 -0.26 -2.00
CA THR A 123 -20.85 1.04 -2.70
C THR A 123 -19.81 1.93 -2.01
N PRO A 124 -18.51 1.60 -2.12
CA PRO A 124 -17.46 2.32 -1.41
C PRO A 124 -17.32 3.76 -1.93
N ASP A 125 -17.42 4.74 -1.02
CA ASP A 125 -17.16 6.18 -1.27
C ASP A 125 -15.69 6.56 -1.02
N ASN A 126 -14.90 5.58 -0.60
CA ASN A 126 -13.53 5.67 -0.09
C ASN A 126 -12.51 5.04 -1.04
N ILE A 127 -12.92 4.45 -2.15
CA ILE A 127 -12.03 3.93 -3.20
C ILE A 127 -12.00 4.93 -4.35
N LEU A 128 -10.88 5.64 -4.48
CA LEU A 128 -10.74 6.73 -5.44
C LEU A 128 -9.38 6.69 -6.14
N SER A 129 -9.32 7.16 -7.38
CA SER A 129 -8.05 7.43 -8.07
C SER A 129 -8.08 8.79 -8.75
N SER A 130 -6.91 9.43 -8.89
CA SER A 130 -6.77 10.64 -9.70
C SER A 130 -6.60 10.37 -11.20
N ALA A 131 -6.28 9.13 -11.58
CA ALA A 131 -5.81 8.80 -12.93
C ALA A 131 -6.63 7.71 -13.64
N TYR A 132 -7.43 6.95 -12.90
CA TYR A 132 -8.26 5.85 -13.39
C TYR A 132 -9.73 6.12 -13.09
N ALA A 133 -10.59 5.97 -14.10
CA ALA A 133 -12.02 6.26 -13.97
C ALA A 133 -12.79 5.15 -13.24
N ASP A 134 -12.30 3.91 -13.34
CA ASP A 134 -12.98 2.74 -12.82
C ASP A 134 -12.07 1.96 -11.86
N PHE A 135 -12.68 1.18 -10.97
CA PHE A 135 -12.00 0.16 -10.20
C PHE A 135 -12.78 -1.17 -10.21
N ASP A 136 -12.08 -2.25 -9.90
CA ASP A 136 -12.62 -3.60 -9.74
C ASP A 136 -12.13 -4.18 -8.42
N ARG A 137 -13.03 -4.84 -7.69
CA ARG A 137 -12.75 -5.49 -6.41
C ARG A 137 -13.34 -6.91 -6.37
N ASP A 138 -13.89 -7.41 -7.48
CA ASP A 138 -14.51 -8.73 -7.57
C ASP A 138 -13.45 -9.81 -7.87
N PHE A 139 -12.48 -9.95 -6.97
CA PHE A 139 -11.34 -10.84 -7.13
C PHE A 139 -11.38 -12.08 -6.21
N GLU A 140 -12.57 -12.57 -5.86
CA GLU A 140 -12.69 -13.77 -5.01
C GLU A 140 -11.82 -14.94 -5.53
N PRO A 141 -11.01 -15.58 -4.66
CA PRO A 141 -10.97 -15.45 -3.21
C PRO A 141 -10.02 -14.36 -2.66
N TYR A 142 -9.32 -13.62 -3.52
CA TYR A 142 -8.20 -12.75 -3.15
C TYR A 142 -8.58 -11.31 -2.83
N ASP A 143 -7.84 -10.72 -1.89
CA ASP A 143 -7.93 -9.30 -1.54
C ASP A 143 -7.15 -8.43 -2.52
N ARG A 144 -7.78 -8.19 -3.69
CA ARG A 144 -7.23 -7.34 -4.76
C ARG A 144 -8.13 -6.16 -5.07
N LEU A 145 -7.50 -5.08 -5.52
CA LEU A 145 -8.14 -3.87 -5.99
C LEU A 145 -7.44 -3.42 -7.28
N LEU A 146 -8.15 -3.44 -8.41
CA LEU A 146 -7.62 -3.05 -9.72
C LEU A 146 -8.22 -1.72 -10.16
N PHE A 147 -7.38 -0.71 -10.39
CA PHE A 147 -7.77 0.54 -11.03
C PHE A 147 -7.54 0.46 -12.54
N LYS A 148 -8.53 0.86 -13.34
CA LYS A 148 -8.53 0.73 -14.81
C LYS A 148 -9.23 1.91 -15.50
N SER A 149 -9.25 1.90 -16.84
CA SER A 149 -9.84 2.97 -17.66
C SER A 149 -9.16 4.32 -17.44
N GLY A 150 -7.84 4.36 -17.56
CA GLY A 150 -7.04 5.55 -17.38
C GLY A 150 -5.55 5.28 -17.56
N GLN A 151 -4.71 6.26 -17.24
CA GLN A 151 -3.27 6.04 -17.27
C GLN A 151 -2.49 7.01 -16.38
N ILE A 152 -1.31 6.57 -15.95
CA ILE A 152 -0.28 7.44 -15.36
C ILE A 152 0.93 7.42 -16.28
N ASP A 153 1.17 8.53 -16.97
CA ASP A 153 2.33 8.68 -17.87
C ASP A 153 3.67 8.75 -17.10
N PRO A 154 4.80 8.46 -17.75
CA PRO A 154 6.12 8.64 -17.16
C PRO A 154 6.31 10.06 -16.59
N LEU A 155 6.95 10.14 -15.43
CA LEU A 155 7.20 11.35 -14.65
C LEU A 155 5.93 12.07 -14.17
N LYS A 156 4.77 11.42 -14.24
CA LYS A 156 3.52 11.92 -13.65
C LYS A 156 3.23 11.21 -12.33
N ARG A 157 2.43 11.89 -11.50
CA ARG A 157 1.99 11.38 -10.21
C ARG A 157 0.58 10.83 -10.31
N GLY A 158 0.37 9.68 -9.68
CA GLY A 158 -0.94 9.12 -9.40
C GLY A 158 -1.27 9.24 -7.91
N ARG A 159 -2.57 9.33 -7.61
CA ARG A 159 -3.11 9.24 -6.25
C ARG A 159 -4.13 8.12 -6.20
N PHE A 160 -4.04 7.27 -5.20
CA PHE A 160 -5.01 6.22 -4.89
C PHE A 160 -5.46 6.37 -3.45
N GLU A 161 -6.75 6.23 -3.19
CA GLU A 161 -7.35 6.24 -1.86
C GLU A 161 -8.16 4.96 -1.69
N PHE A 162 -8.06 4.34 -0.52
CA PHE A 162 -8.80 3.14 -0.15
C PHE A 162 -8.78 2.96 1.36
N LEU A 163 -9.69 2.12 1.86
CA LEU A 163 -9.69 1.66 3.24
C LEU A 163 -9.14 0.24 3.31
N ILE A 164 -8.24 -0.01 4.25
CA ILE A 164 -7.85 -1.36 4.67
C ILE A 164 -8.53 -1.66 5.99
N THR A 165 -9.11 -2.85 6.09
CA THR A 165 -9.54 -3.44 7.35
C THR A 165 -8.56 -4.53 7.72
N ASP A 166 -8.01 -4.50 8.93
CA ASP A 166 -7.03 -5.46 9.44
C ASP A 166 -7.47 -5.98 10.82
N TYR A 167 -8.04 -7.18 10.82
CA TYR A 167 -8.35 -7.95 12.03
C TYR A 167 -7.48 -9.20 12.15
N THR A 168 -6.34 -9.23 11.44
CA THR A 168 -5.42 -10.36 11.49
C THR A 168 -4.77 -10.43 12.87
N PRO A 169 -4.31 -11.61 13.31
CA PRO A 169 -3.56 -11.73 14.56
C PRO A 169 -2.10 -11.24 14.43
N ARG A 170 -1.73 -10.64 13.29
CA ARG A 170 -0.35 -10.27 12.96
C ARG A 170 -0.13 -8.78 13.11
N TRP A 171 1.12 -8.44 13.43
CA TRP A 171 1.57 -7.06 13.56
C TRP A 171 2.17 -6.52 12.26
N THR A 172 2.23 -7.36 11.23
CA THR A 172 2.84 -7.05 9.94
C THR A 172 2.03 -7.69 8.85
N PHE A 173 1.72 -6.91 7.82
CA PHE A 173 1.10 -7.35 6.58
C PHE A 173 1.71 -6.52 5.43
N TYR A 174 1.35 -6.87 4.20
CA TYR A 174 1.97 -6.30 3.02
C TYR A 174 0.93 -5.78 2.04
N LEU A 175 1.32 -4.74 1.31
CA LEU A 175 0.58 -4.18 0.19
C LEU A 175 1.44 -4.32 -1.06
N VAL A 176 1.09 -5.27 -1.92
CA VAL A 176 1.69 -5.39 -3.24
C VAL A 176 1.10 -4.33 -4.15
N GLN A 177 1.96 -3.69 -4.93
CA GLN A 177 1.62 -2.68 -5.93
C GLN A 177 2.12 -3.14 -7.28
N ASP A 178 1.21 -3.28 -8.24
CA ASP A 178 1.47 -3.85 -9.56
C ASP A 178 1.00 -2.89 -10.66
N PRO A 179 1.89 -1.99 -11.14
CA PRO A 179 1.62 -1.14 -12.30
C PRO A 179 1.66 -1.95 -13.59
N ARG A 180 0.61 -1.86 -14.40
CA ARG A 180 0.52 -2.60 -15.68
C ARG A 180 0.77 -1.68 -16.87
N ILE A 181 1.61 -2.14 -17.78
CA ILE A 181 1.93 -1.45 -19.03
C ILE A 181 1.02 -1.92 -20.17
N PRO A 182 0.84 -1.13 -21.25
CA PRO A 182 0.13 -1.59 -22.42
C PRO A 182 0.76 -2.89 -22.96
N THR A 183 -0.05 -3.95 -23.08
CA THR A 183 0.34 -5.13 -23.86
C THR A 183 0.13 -4.77 -25.34
N GLY A 184 1.22 -4.67 -26.09
CA GLY A 184 1.20 -4.41 -27.53
C GLY A 184 0.65 -5.58 -28.35
#